data_AF-A0A379GDC5-F1
#
_entry.id   AF-A0A379GDC5-F1
#
_cell.length_a   1.000
_cell.length_b   1.000
_cell.length_c   1.000
_cell.angle_alpha   90.00
_cell.angle_beta   90.00
_cell.angle_gamma   90.00
#
_symmetry.space_group_name_H-M   'P 1'
#
loop_
_entity.id
_entity.type
_entity.pdbx_description
1 polymer ?
#
loop_
_entity_poly.entity_id
_entity_poly.type
_entity_poly.pdbx_seq_one_letter_code
_entity_poly.pdbx_strand_id
1 'polypeptide(L)'
;MVAEIFGQTSEYLSFIDDFCSIYKIEHNIELNTFKEIAKALNEPRSERILIQHRRKVSGVLASQNLRYKNAAYPGDTIEITSILLFSDKSNFKHYSVEARVGKKIIANGTIVNFREYNHSEQNKN
;
A
#
# COMPACT_ATOMS: atom_id res chain seq x y z
N MET A 1 11.03 -9.92 9.93
CA MET A 1 10.13 -10.53 8.93
C MET A 1 8.71 -9.96 8.99
N VAL A 2 7.88 -10.21 10.01
CA VAL A 2 6.47 -9.74 10.00
C VAL A 2 6.31 -8.21 9.91
N ALA A 3 7.15 -7.43 10.61
CA ALA A 3 7.18 -5.97 10.46
C ALA A 3 7.44 -5.49 9.03
N GLU A 4 8.35 -6.16 8.33
CA GLU A 4 8.71 -5.83 6.95
C GLU A 4 7.56 -6.18 6.00
N ILE A 5 6.91 -7.33 6.20
CA ILE A 5 5.72 -7.74 5.47
C ILE A 5 4.62 -6.68 5.64
N PHE A 6 4.39 -6.19 6.86
CA PHE A 6 3.41 -5.12 7.10
C PHE A 6 3.75 -3.83 6.35
N GLY A 7 5.02 -3.42 6.32
CA GLY A 7 5.47 -2.25 5.56
C GLY A 7 5.21 -2.41 4.07
N GLN A 8 5.59 -3.55 3.50
CA GLN A 8 5.38 -3.85 2.08
C GLN A 8 3.90 -3.95 1.72
N THR A 9 3.08 -4.66 2.50
CA THR A 9 1.62 -4.77 2.26
C THR A 9 0.95 -3.40 2.29
N SER A 10 1.33 -2.56 3.24
CA SER A 10 0.76 -1.21 3.36
C SER A 10 1.17 -0.31 2.19
N GLU A 11 2.40 -0.46 1.68
CA GLU A 11 2.83 0.27 0.49
C GLU A 11 2.14 -0.23 -0.79
N TYR A 12 1.93 -1.54 -0.93
CA TYR A 12 1.14 -2.08 -2.04
C TYR A 12 -0.30 -1.58 -2.02
N LEU A 13 -0.93 -1.51 -0.85
CA LEU A 13 -2.26 -0.93 -0.70
C LEU A 13 -2.27 0.53 -1.18
N SER A 14 -1.26 1.30 -0.79
CA SER A 14 -1.08 2.68 -1.26
C SER A 14 -0.93 2.79 -2.78
N PHE A 15 -0.13 1.90 -3.39
CA PHE A 15 0.04 1.91 -4.85
C PHE A 15 -1.26 1.58 -5.60
N ILE A 16 -2.07 0.65 -5.06
CA ILE A 16 -3.37 0.30 -5.64
C ILE A 16 -4.33 1.48 -5.52
N ASP A 17 -4.35 2.15 -4.37
CA ASP A 17 -5.17 3.34 -4.11
C ASP A 17 -4.80 4.50 -5.06
N ASP A 18 -3.51 4.76 -5.24
CA ASP A 18 -3.04 5.78 -6.18
C ASP A 18 -3.41 5.42 -7.63
N PHE A 19 -3.26 4.14 -8.01
CA PHE A 19 -3.65 3.68 -9.34
C PHE A 19 -5.15 3.93 -9.59
N CYS A 20 -6.02 3.59 -8.62
CA CYS A 20 -7.45 3.84 -8.72
C CYS A 20 -7.75 5.34 -8.89
N SER A 21 -7.05 6.19 -8.14
CA SER A 21 -7.18 7.65 -8.22
C SER A 21 -6.77 8.20 -9.59
N ILE A 22 -5.62 7.77 -10.11
CA ILE A 22 -5.13 8.18 -11.44
C ILE A 22 -6.07 7.68 -12.53
N TYR A 23 -6.49 6.42 -12.47
CA TYR A 23 -7.40 5.82 -13.44
C TYR A 23 -8.75 6.57 -13.48
N LYS A 24 -9.27 6.99 -12.32
CA LYS A 24 -10.47 7.83 -12.23
C LYS A 24 -10.29 9.17 -12.92
N ILE A 25 -9.15 9.84 -12.72
CA ILE A 25 -8.86 11.13 -13.36
C ILE A 25 -8.73 10.98 -14.88
N GLU A 26 -8.02 9.97 -15.37
CA GLU A 26 -7.74 9.81 -16.80
C GLU A 26 -8.94 9.27 -17.60
N HIS A 27 -9.83 8.51 -16.96
CA HIS A 27 -10.90 7.80 -17.66
C HIS A 27 -12.30 8.13 -17.16
N ASN A 28 -12.43 8.91 -16.08
CA ASN A 28 -13.71 9.20 -15.43
C ASN A 28 -14.47 7.92 -15.00
N ILE A 29 -13.72 6.89 -14.61
CA ILE A 29 -14.25 5.59 -14.14
C ILE A 29 -13.74 5.35 -12.72
N GLU A 30 -14.66 5.08 -11.80
CA GLU A 30 -14.35 4.74 -10.42
C GLU A 30 -14.32 3.22 -10.25
N LEU A 31 -13.20 2.70 -9.73
CA LEU A 31 -12.98 1.28 -9.50
C LEU A 31 -13.31 0.96 -8.03
N ASN A 32 -14.39 0.21 -7.79
CA ASN A 32 -14.92 0.00 -6.44
C ASN A 32 -14.74 -1.43 -5.93
N THR A 33 -14.50 -2.37 -6.84
CA THR A 33 -14.36 -3.79 -6.50
C THR A 33 -13.00 -4.34 -6.91
N PHE A 34 -12.55 -5.37 -6.19
CA PHE A 34 -11.32 -6.08 -6.55
C PHE A 34 -11.33 -6.55 -8.01
N LYS A 35 -12.47 -7.03 -8.52
CA LYS A 35 -12.60 -7.52 -9.90
C LYS A 35 -12.37 -6.39 -10.92
N GLU A 36 -12.90 -5.21 -10.66
CA GLU A 36 -12.71 -4.03 -11.52
C GLU A 36 -11.25 -3.57 -11.49
N ILE A 37 -10.65 -3.47 -10.30
CA ILE A 37 -9.25 -3.11 -10.12
C ILE A 37 -8.34 -4.11 -10.85
N ALA A 38 -8.56 -5.41 -10.64
CA ALA A 38 -7.79 -6.46 -11.30
C ALA A 38 -7.93 -6.38 -12.82
N LYS A 39 -9.13 -6.16 -13.35
CA LYS A 39 -9.33 -6.00 -14.80
C LYS A 39 -8.59 -4.78 -15.32
N ALA A 40 -8.71 -3.62 -14.66
CA ALA A 40 -8.06 -2.39 -15.07
C ALA A 40 -6.53 -2.49 -15.04
N LEU A 41 -5.96 -3.13 -14.00
CA LEU A 41 -4.50 -3.35 -13.89
C LEU A 41 -3.94 -4.20 -15.03
N ASN A 42 -4.74 -5.11 -15.59
CA ASN A 42 -4.33 -5.98 -16.70
C ASN A 42 -4.55 -5.33 -18.09
N GLU A 43 -4.99 -4.08 -18.17
CA GLU A 43 -5.08 -3.37 -19.45
C GLU A 43 -3.68 -2.95 -19.93
N PRO A 44 -3.37 -3.07 -21.24
CA PRO A 44 -2.03 -2.72 -21.77
C PRO A 44 -1.57 -1.29 -21.45
N ARG A 45 -2.51 -0.36 -21.27
CA ARG A 45 -2.22 1.04 -20.92
C ARG A 45 -1.86 1.24 -19.46
N SER A 46 -2.32 0.38 -18.56
CA SER A 46 -2.14 0.52 -17.11
C SER A 46 -0.69 0.32 -16.69
N GLU A 47 0.09 -0.44 -17.46
CA GLU A 47 1.53 -0.56 -17.27
C GLU A 47 2.23 0.81 -17.29
N ARG A 48 1.82 1.71 -18.20
CA ARG A 48 2.40 3.06 -18.30
C ARG A 48 2.09 3.90 -17.07
N ILE A 49 0.84 3.85 -16.60
CA ILE A 49 0.40 4.54 -15.37
C ILE A 49 1.25 4.06 -14.18
N LEU A 50 1.38 2.75 -14.01
CA LEU A 50 2.12 2.15 -12.90
C LEU A 50 3.61 2.49 -12.94
N ILE A 51 4.26 2.42 -14.11
CA ILE A 51 5.68 2.74 -14.27
C ILE A 51 5.93 4.22 -14.00
N GLN A 52 5.12 5.11 -14.58
CA GLN A 52 5.28 6.55 -14.39
C GLN A 52 5.05 6.94 -12.92
N HIS A 53 4.04 6.35 -12.29
CA HIS A 53 3.73 6.61 -10.90
C HIS A 53 4.82 6.12 -9.95
N ARG A 54 5.33 4.89 -10.14
CA ARG A 54 6.45 4.35 -9.35
C ARG A 54 7.73 5.19 -9.43
N ARG A 55 7.97 5.89 -10.54
CA ARG A 55 9.13 6.80 -10.67
C ARG A 55 8.94 8.10 -9.88
N LYS A 56 7.69 8.51 -9.66
CA LYS A 56 7.34 9.76 -9.00
C LYS A 56 7.17 9.61 -7.50
N VAL A 57 6.95 8.40 -6.98
CA VAL A 57 6.67 8.18 -5.56
C VAL A 57 7.77 7.36 -4.89
N SER A 58 8.34 7.94 -3.84
CA SER A 58 9.24 7.26 -2.92
C SER A 58 8.55 7.08 -1.57
N GLY A 59 8.33 5.84 -1.16
CA GLY A 59 7.78 5.51 0.15
C GLY A 59 8.86 5.05 1.12
N VAL A 60 8.83 5.54 2.36
CA VAL A 60 9.70 5.08 3.44
C VAL A 60 8.87 4.71 4.67
N LEU A 61 9.26 3.63 5.35
CA LEU A 61 8.70 3.27 6.65
C LEU A 61 9.17 4.31 7.68
N ALA A 62 8.29 5.22 8.08
CA ALA A 62 8.61 6.32 8.98
C ALA A 62 8.58 5.89 10.44
N SER A 63 7.58 5.08 10.82
CA SER A 63 7.51 4.52 12.16
C SER A 63 6.66 3.25 12.21
N GLN A 64 6.85 2.47 13.29
CA GLN A 64 6.08 1.27 13.56
C GLN A 64 5.82 1.15 15.07
N ASN A 65 4.61 0.72 15.43
CA ASN A 65 4.25 0.34 16.78
C ASN A 65 3.55 -1.01 16.73
N LEU A 66 4.30 -2.07 16.96
CA LEU A 66 3.88 -3.45 16.73
C LEU A 66 3.93 -4.26 18.02
N ARG A 67 2.91 -5.08 18.25
CA ARG A 67 2.86 -6.06 19.31
C ARG A 67 2.90 -7.45 18.72
N TYR A 68 3.93 -8.21 19.10
CA TYR A 68 4.06 -9.63 18.77
C TYR A 68 3.40 -10.46 19.85
N LYS A 69 2.47 -11.32 19.46
CA LYS A 69 1.60 -12.09 20.37
C LYS A 69 1.91 -13.59 20.34
N ASN A 70 2.25 -14.13 19.18
CA ASN A 70 2.52 -15.56 19.00
C ASN A 70 3.63 -15.76 17.97
N ALA A 71 4.29 -16.92 18.03
CA ALA A 71 5.25 -17.35 17.02
C ALA A 71 4.54 -17.89 15.77
N ALA A 72 5.23 -17.79 14.62
CA ALA A 72 4.91 -18.50 13.39
C ALA A 72 6.11 -19.41 13.04
N TYR A 73 5.82 -20.55 12.43
CA TYR A 73 6.77 -21.60 12.13
C TYR A 73 6.88 -21.85 10.63
N PRO A 74 7.99 -22.43 10.15
CA PRO A 74 8.11 -22.84 8.75
C PRO A 74 6.94 -23.74 8.32
N GLY A 75 6.33 -23.44 7.16
CA GLY A 75 5.12 -24.11 6.67
C GLY A 75 3.81 -23.42 7.07
N ASP A 76 3.84 -22.49 8.02
CA ASP A 76 2.67 -21.68 8.33
C ASP A 76 2.33 -20.72 7.18
N THR A 77 1.05 -20.61 6.86
CA THR A 77 0.53 -19.55 6.01
C THR A 77 0.19 -18.35 6.88
N ILE A 78 0.83 -17.21 6.60
CA ILE A 78 0.58 -15.95 7.29
C ILE A 78 -0.38 -15.11 6.46
N GLU A 79 -1.54 -14.82 7.01
CA GLU A 79 -2.49 -13.86 6.46
C GLU A 79 -2.18 -12.48 7.02
N ILE A 80 -2.13 -11.47 6.15
CA ILE A 80 -1.83 -10.09 6.52
C ILE A 80 -3.01 -9.21 6.11
N THR A 81 -3.49 -8.42 7.05
CA THR A 81 -4.46 -7.36 6.82
C THR A 81 -3.78 -6.02 7.06
N SER A 82 -3.94 -5.09 6.12
CA SER A 82 -3.56 -3.68 6.27
C SER A 82 -4.76 -2.81 5.92
N ILE A 83 -5.09 -1.86 6.79
CA ILE A 83 -6.20 -0.93 6.64
C ILE A 83 -5.65 0.47 6.79
N LEU A 84 -5.80 1.32 5.77
CA LEU A 84 -5.49 2.73 5.86
C LEU A 84 -6.48 3.41 6.82
N LEU A 85 -5.97 3.92 7.94
CA LEU A 85 -6.78 4.64 8.93
C LEU A 85 -6.98 6.10 8.52
N PHE A 86 -5.91 6.77 8.13
CA PHE A 86 -5.93 8.12 7.58
C PHE A 86 -4.61 8.46 6.90
N SER A 87 -4.65 9.48 6.04
CA SER A 87 -3.47 10.15 5.48
C SER A 87 -3.46 11.58 5.99
N ASP A 88 -2.33 12.04 6.51
CA ASP A 88 -2.18 13.44 6.93
C ASP A 88 -1.75 14.35 5.77
N LYS A 89 -1.71 15.66 6.04
CA LYS A 89 -1.31 16.69 5.06
C LYS A 89 0.20 16.68 4.75
N SER A 90 0.99 15.97 5.54
CA SER A 90 2.43 15.84 5.42
C SER A 90 2.80 14.52 4.72
N ASN A 91 1.85 13.85 4.06
CA ASN A 91 2.01 12.58 3.35
C ASN A 91 2.40 11.39 4.24
N PHE A 92 2.13 11.45 5.55
CA PHE A 92 2.16 10.26 6.38
C PHE A 92 0.83 9.51 6.24
N LYS A 93 0.94 8.24 5.83
CA LYS A 93 -0.18 7.30 5.76
C LYS A 93 -0.10 6.36 6.95
N HIS A 94 -1.16 6.33 7.75
CA HIS A 94 -1.25 5.55 8.97
C HIS A 94 -2.10 4.30 8.73
N TYR A 95 -1.52 3.13 8.99
CA TYR A 95 -2.16 1.85 8.76
C TYR A 95 -2.37 1.09 10.06
N SER A 96 -3.54 0.49 10.22
CA SER A 96 -3.75 -0.60 11.17
C SER A 96 -3.37 -1.91 10.49
N VAL A 97 -2.47 -2.68 11.11
CA VAL A 97 -1.96 -3.93 10.54
C VAL A 97 -2.17 -5.09 11.49
N GLU A 98 -2.47 -6.25 10.91
CA GLU A 98 -2.66 -7.51 11.65
C GLU A 98 -2.13 -8.69 10.84
N ALA A 99 -1.42 -9.58 11.52
CA ALA A 99 -0.92 -10.83 10.98
C ALA A 99 -1.55 -12.00 11.72
N ARG A 100 -2.04 -13.00 10.97
CA ARG A 100 -2.64 -14.21 11.50
C ARG A 100 -1.99 -15.47 10.92
N VAL A 101 -1.98 -16.53 11.71
CA VAL A 101 -1.79 -17.92 11.25
C VAL A 101 -3.08 -18.68 11.58
N GLY A 102 -3.85 -18.99 10.53
CA GLY A 102 -5.24 -19.44 10.70
C GLY A 102 -6.04 -18.45 11.55
N LYS A 103 -6.61 -18.91 12.68
CA LYS A 103 -7.38 -18.05 13.58
C LYS A 103 -6.54 -17.29 14.61
N LYS A 104 -5.24 -17.57 14.72
CA LYS A 104 -4.37 -17.00 15.77
C LYS A 104 -3.74 -15.70 15.27
N ILE A 105 -3.91 -14.60 16.02
CA ILE A 105 -3.19 -13.36 15.76
C ILE A 105 -1.74 -13.53 16.24
N ILE A 106 -0.78 -13.41 15.33
CA ILE A 106 0.66 -13.52 15.64
C ILE A 106 1.30 -12.15 15.89
N ALA A 107 0.83 -11.10 15.22
CA ALA A 107 1.24 -9.73 15.46
C ALA A 107 0.15 -8.75 15.04
N ASN A 108 0.08 -7.59 15.67
CA ASN A 108 -0.76 -6.48 15.20
C ASN A 108 -0.21 -5.14 15.69
N GLY A 109 -0.74 -4.05 15.15
CA GLY A 109 -0.36 -2.71 15.57
C GLY A 109 -0.57 -1.67 14.49
N THR A 110 0.28 -0.65 14.47
CA THR A 110 0.23 0.43 13.50
C THR A 110 1.55 0.58 12.75
N ILE A 111 1.46 0.88 11.46
CA ILE A 111 2.58 1.31 10.64
C ILE A 111 2.30 2.69 10.08
N VAL A 112 3.34 3.51 10.00
CA VAL A 112 3.28 4.81 9.34
C VAL A 112 4.30 4.84 8.23
N ASN A 113 3.82 5.03 6.99
CA ASN A 113 4.68 5.27 5.84
C ASN A 113 4.66 6.76 5.50
N PHE A 114 5.82 7.35 5.27
CA PHE A 114 5.92 8.66 4.64
C PHE A 114 6.07 8.46 3.13
N ARG A 115 5.38 9.27 2.34
CA ARG A 115 5.45 9.21 0.88
C ARG A 115 5.87 10.56 0.31
N GLU A 116 7.01 10.56 -0.37
CA GLU A 116 7.51 11.72 -1.09
C GLU A 116 7.11 11.61 -2.56
N TYR A 117 6.58 12.71 -3.11
CA TYR A 117 6.27 12.82 -4.52
C TYR A 117 7.34 13.68 -5.17
N ASN A 118 8.20 13.07 -5.99
CA ASN A 118 9.22 13.75 -6.76
C ASN A 118 8.55 14.69 -7.78
N HIS A 119 8.54 15.99 -7.48
CA HIS A 119 8.15 17.05 -8.42
C HIS A 119 9.26 17.33 -9.43
N SER A 120 9.76 16.31 -10.11
CA SER A 120 10.81 16.48 -11.10
C SER A 120 10.26 16.76 -12.50
N GLU A 121 9.27 17.65 -12.69
CA GLU A 121 8.88 18.25 -13.99
C GLU A 121 8.09 19.57 -13.82
N GLN A 122 8.56 20.53 -13.01
CA GLN A 122 8.02 21.91 -13.02
C GLN A 122 9.01 22.99 -13.50
N ASN A 123 10.26 22.65 -13.79
CA ASN A 123 11.28 23.61 -14.27
C ASN A 123 11.80 23.28 -15.68
N LYS A 124 10.89 23.21 -16.65
CA LYS A 124 11.23 23.32 -18.08
C LYS A 124 10.17 24.18 -18.79
N ASN A 125 10.15 25.46 -18.46
CA ASN A 125 9.60 26.52 -19.31
C ASN A 125 10.70 27.54 -19.55
#